data_AF-A0A8T3WGM6-F1
#
_entry.id   AF-A0A8T3WGM6-F1
#
_cell.length_a   1.000
_cell.length_b   1.000
_cell.length_c   1.000
_cell.angle_alpha   90.00
_cell.angle_beta   90.00
_cell.angle_gamma   90.00
#
_symmetry.space_group_name_H-M   'P 1'
#
loop_
_entity.id
_entity.type
_entity.pdbx_description
1 polymer ?
#
loop_
_entity_poly.entity_id
_entity_poly.type
_entity_poly.pdbx_seq_one_letter_code
_entity_poly.pdbx_strand_id
1 'polypeptide(L)'
;MTLVNRLMVPVLALGIGSGLVGCTNEENPNKTTAKAMREEKSMEYPLDLLTAKGVNIDSAKAYDKRFLPDIEDIAILFQEGVMPGVANRYNKRFNVGDIVYLDHYGIVPEIANAYDNRFDDSDMGILYRNAISPETANSYDNELFDHARDIVAAYNADLENKTALKYDGRFSVTDRVDLYANKVLPETANKYHGTFSGDEIIALHKRENISPRTANRYAELNELYGVRIDADDVIKFVQNKIPYDAVEKRAKELMIDKSIME
;
A
#
# COMPACT_ATOMS: atom_id res chain seq x y z
N MET A 1 21.57 -19.77 16.63
CA MET A 1 21.57 -20.59 15.39
C MET A 1 21.33 -19.64 14.23
N THR A 2 22.42 -19.27 13.58
CA THR A 2 22.70 -17.99 12.90
C THR A 2 23.60 -18.35 11.73
N LEU A 3 23.24 -18.04 10.48
CA LEU A 3 23.96 -18.44 9.24
C LEU A 3 24.27 -19.94 9.03
N VAL A 4 24.13 -20.78 10.07
CA VAL A 4 24.68 -22.14 10.17
C VAL A 4 23.70 -23.19 9.67
N ASN A 5 22.42 -22.87 9.45
CA ASN A 5 21.40 -23.92 9.27
C ASN A 5 20.61 -23.92 7.95
N ARG A 6 20.94 -23.13 6.91
CA ARG A 6 20.07 -23.02 5.72
C ARG A 6 20.75 -23.01 4.34
N LEU A 7 21.89 -23.70 4.22
CA LEU A 7 22.40 -24.18 2.92
C LEU A 7 21.80 -25.57 2.64
N MET A 8 20.50 -25.70 2.34
CA MET A 8 19.94 -26.98 1.86
C MET A 8 18.67 -26.84 1.00
N VAL A 9 18.83 -27.29 -0.24
CA VAL A 9 17.89 -27.88 -1.22
C VAL A 9 17.29 -26.99 -2.34
N PRO A 10 17.50 -27.38 -3.63
CA PRO A 10 16.90 -26.79 -4.83
C PRO A 10 15.64 -27.56 -5.28
N VAL A 11 14.76 -26.94 -6.08
CA VAL A 11 13.73 -27.68 -6.85
C VAL A 11 13.49 -27.05 -8.24
N LEU A 12 13.36 -27.95 -9.21
CA LEU A 12 13.14 -27.80 -10.66
C LEU A 12 11.68 -27.50 -11.07
N ALA A 13 11.57 -26.70 -12.15
CA ALA A 13 10.87 -26.89 -13.45
C ALA A 13 9.40 -27.35 -13.61
N LEU A 14 8.87 -27.00 -14.82
CA LEU A 14 7.63 -27.37 -15.56
C LEU A 14 6.45 -26.38 -15.34
N GLY A 15 5.65 -25.94 -16.31
CA GLY A 15 5.52 -26.17 -17.76
C GLY A 15 4.08 -25.83 -18.24
N ILE A 16 3.92 -25.52 -19.54
CA ILE A 16 2.76 -25.76 -20.44
C ILE A 16 1.49 -24.87 -20.39
N GLY A 17 1.14 -24.33 -21.58
CA GLY A 17 -0.22 -24.27 -22.17
C GLY A 17 -1.10 -23.06 -21.79
N SER A 18 -2.08 -22.59 -22.57
CA SER A 18 -2.67 -22.93 -23.87
C SER A 18 -3.50 -21.71 -24.32
N GLY A 19 -3.69 -21.51 -25.63
CA GLY A 19 -4.42 -20.35 -26.19
C GLY A 19 -5.94 -20.43 -26.12
N LEU A 20 -6.62 -19.38 -26.61
CA LEU A 20 -8.02 -19.44 -27.05
C LEU A 20 -8.39 -18.26 -27.97
N VAL A 21 -9.27 -18.59 -28.91
CA VAL A 21 -9.77 -17.84 -30.07
C VAL A 21 -10.98 -17.00 -29.67
N GLY A 22 -11.11 -15.79 -30.22
CA GLY A 22 -12.30 -14.94 -30.06
C GLY A 22 -12.83 -14.44 -31.40
N CYS A 23 -14.01 -14.93 -31.79
CA CYS A 23 -14.74 -14.55 -32.99
C CYS A 23 -15.41 -13.17 -32.84
N THR A 24 -15.37 -12.37 -33.89
CA THR A 24 -16.05 -11.06 -34.01
C THR A 24 -17.48 -11.24 -34.51
N ASN A 25 -18.45 -10.64 -33.82
CA ASN A 25 -19.86 -10.58 -34.23
C ASN A 25 -20.18 -9.23 -34.87
N GLU A 26 -20.79 -9.25 -36.05
CA GLU A 26 -21.32 -8.09 -36.78
C GLU A 26 -22.61 -7.56 -36.14
N GLU A 27 -22.70 -6.24 -36.02
CA GLU A 27 -23.87 -5.54 -35.47
C GLU A 27 -24.93 -5.23 -36.53
N ASN A 28 -26.19 -5.53 -36.18
CA ASN A 28 -27.37 -5.33 -37.03
C ASN A 28 -28.11 -4.03 -36.62
N PRO A 29 -28.22 -3.01 -37.50
CA PRO A 29 -28.66 -1.66 -37.15
C PRO A 29 -30.18 -1.45 -36.99
N ASN A 30 -31.02 -2.50 -37.08
CA ASN A 30 -32.49 -2.38 -36.97
C ASN A 30 -33.08 -2.58 -35.56
N LYS A 31 -32.23 -2.55 -34.51
CA LYS A 31 -32.59 -2.88 -33.11
C LYS A 31 -33.04 -1.67 -32.28
N THR A 32 -32.90 -0.44 -32.77
CA THR A 32 -32.97 0.77 -31.94
C THR A 32 -34.39 1.17 -31.54
N THR A 33 -35.38 0.98 -32.41
CA THR A 33 -36.76 1.45 -32.17
C THR A 33 -37.61 0.47 -31.34
N ALA A 34 -37.35 -0.84 -31.45
CA ALA A 34 -37.99 -1.86 -30.60
C ALA A 34 -37.38 -1.95 -29.19
N LYS A 35 -36.14 -1.47 -29.01
CA LYS A 35 -35.47 -1.40 -27.69
C LYS A 35 -36.10 -0.32 -26.80
N ALA A 36 -36.39 0.86 -27.35
CA ALA A 36 -36.99 1.97 -26.60
C ALA A 36 -38.40 1.65 -26.05
N MET A 37 -39.28 1.00 -26.83
CA MET A 37 -40.62 0.62 -26.35
C MET A 37 -40.61 -0.58 -25.38
N ARG A 38 -39.55 -1.39 -25.38
CA ARG A 38 -39.36 -2.50 -24.42
C ARG A 38 -38.74 -2.01 -23.11
N GLU A 39 -37.96 -0.92 -23.14
CA GLU A 39 -37.39 -0.27 -21.96
C GLU A 39 -38.46 0.45 -21.11
N GLU A 40 -39.45 1.11 -21.71
CA GLU A 40 -40.54 1.75 -20.93
C GLU A 40 -41.44 0.74 -20.19
N LYS A 41 -41.73 -0.41 -20.79
CA LYS A 41 -42.56 -1.45 -20.15
C LYS A 41 -41.80 -2.29 -19.10
N SER A 42 -40.48 -2.17 -19.06
CA SER A 42 -39.61 -2.90 -18.13
C SER A 42 -39.44 -2.19 -16.78
N MET A 43 -39.86 -0.93 -16.63
CA MET A 43 -39.74 -0.18 -15.38
C MET A 43 -40.98 -0.27 -14.46
N GLU A 44 -42.10 -0.82 -14.93
CA GLU A 44 -43.33 -0.93 -14.12
C GLU A 44 -43.20 -2.02 -13.03
N TYR A 45 -42.58 -3.17 -13.36
CA TYR A 45 -42.31 -4.27 -12.41
C TYR A 45 -41.34 -3.91 -11.25
N PRO A 46 -40.24 -3.15 -11.45
CA PRO A 46 -39.34 -2.80 -10.35
C PRO A 46 -39.96 -1.86 -9.28
N LEU A 47 -40.99 -1.08 -9.59
CA LEU A 47 -41.61 -0.17 -8.61
C LEU A 47 -42.44 -0.89 -7.53
N ASP A 48 -43.08 -1.99 -7.88
CA ASP A 48 -43.82 -2.82 -6.92
C ASP A 48 -42.86 -3.46 -5.90
N LEU A 49 -41.68 -3.91 -6.36
CA LEU A 49 -40.65 -4.48 -5.48
C LEU A 49 -40.10 -3.44 -4.50
N LEU A 50 -39.87 -2.21 -4.96
CA LEU A 50 -39.47 -1.09 -4.11
C LEU A 50 -40.53 -0.75 -3.07
N THR A 51 -41.80 -0.72 -3.49
CA THR A 51 -42.94 -0.48 -2.59
C THR A 51 -43.04 -1.58 -1.53
N ALA A 52 -42.85 -2.84 -1.93
CA ALA A 52 -42.81 -3.99 -1.01
C ALA A 52 -41.64 -3.91 -0.01
N LYS A 53 -40.53 -3.27 -0.38
CA LYS A 53 -39.38 -2.97 0.50
C LYS A 53 -39.54 -1.68 1.30
N GLY A 54 -40.69 -1.00 1.22
CA GLY A 54 -41.01 0.22 1.97
C GLY A 54 -40.45 1.50 1.37
N VAL A 55 -39.91 1.45 0.15
CA VAL A 55 -39.36 2.63 -0.54
C VAL A 55 -40.50 3.43 -1.18
N ASN A 56 -40.60 4.71 -0.85
CA ASN A 56 -41.55 5.60 -1.50
C ASN A 56 -41.16 5.81 -2.98
N ILE A 57 -42.12 5.67 -3.90
CA ILE A 57 -41.89 5.75 -5.35
C ILE A 57 -41.27 7.10 -5.78
N ASP A 58 -41.67 8.21 -5.17
CA ASP A 58 -41.10 9.52 -5.51
C ASP A 58 -39.64 9.63 -5.08
N SER A 59 -39.29 9.03 -3.93
CA SER A 59 -37.89 8.92 -3.49
C SER A 59 -37.08 8.03 -4.42
N ALA A 60 -37.62 6.88 -4.82
CA ALA A 60 -36.98 5.98 -5.77
C ALA A 60 -36.68 6.67 -7.10
N LYS A 61 -37.62 7.45 -7.64
CA LYS A 61 -37.47 8.22 -8.88
C LYS A 61 -36.43 9.34 -8.78
N ALA A 62 -36.10 9.79 -7.58
CA ALA A 62 -35.13 10.86 -7.34
C ALA A 62 -33.67 10.36 -7.32
N TYR A 63 -33.42 9.05 -7.21
CA TYR A 63 -32.07 8.50 -7.33
C TYR A 63 -31.54 8.64 -8.77
N ASP A 64 -30.23 8.80 -8.90
CA ASP A 64 -29.55 8.87 -10.20
C ASP A 64 -29.81 7.58 -11.00
N LYS A 65 -29.94 7.73 -12.32
CA LYS A 65 -30.25 6.62 -13.22
C LYS A 65 -29.22 5.49 -13.17
N ARG A 66 -28.00 5.75 -12.68
CA ARG A 66 -26.97 4.71 -12.46
C ARG A 66 -27.39 3.61 -11.49
N PHE A 67 -28.34 3.88 -10.60
CA PHE A 67 -28.87 2.91 -9.64
C PHE A 67 -30.12 2.18 -10.14
N LEU A 68 -30.64 2.51 -11.34
CA LEU A 68 -31.82 1.84 -11.91
C LEU A 68 -31.57 0.43 -12.48
N PRO A 69 -30.36 0.08 -12.99
CA PRO A 69 -30.11 -1.27 -13.48
C PRO A 69 -30.30 -2.36 -12.42
N ASP A 70 -30.04 -2.03 -11.15
CA ASP A 70 -30.29 -2.90 -10.02
C ASP A 70 -31.24 -2.21 -9.04
N ILE A 71 -32.50 -2.60 -9.04
CA ILE A 71 -33.49 -1.96 -8.16
C ILE A 71 -33.21 -2.24 -6.67
N GLU A 72 -32.43 -3.28 -6.36
CA GLU A 72 -32.01 -3.58 -4.99
C GLU A 72 -31.05 -2.51 -4.46
N ASP A 73 -30.23 -1.89 -5.32
CA ASP A 73 -29.34 -0.79 -4.95
C ASP A 73 -30.12 0.39 -4.36
N ILE A 74 -31.23 0.79 -4.98
CA ILE A 74 -32.10 1.86 -4.47
C ILE A 74 -32.73 1.46 -3.13
N ALA A 75 -33.15 0.20 -3.00
CA ALA A 75 -33.72 -0.28 -1.75
C ALA A 75 -32.70 -0.30 -0.62
N ILE A 76 -31.46 -0.72 -0.89
CA ILE A 76 -30.36 -0.72 0.07
C ILE A 76 -30.07 0.72 0.51
N LEU A 77 -29.84 1.65 -0.43
CA LEU A 77 -29.59 3.06 -0.11
C LEU A 77 -30.70 3.64 0.79
N PHE A 78 -31.96 3.37 0.45
CA PHE A 78 -33.10 3.88 1.22
C PHE A 78 -33.18 3.25 2.62
N GLN A 79 -32.97 1.93 2.73
CA GLN A 79 -33.03 1.19 4.00
C GLN A 79 -31.90 1.58 4.95
N GLU A 80 -30.72 1.88 4.40
CA GLU A 80 -29.57 2.40 5.14
C GLU A 80 -29.67 3.92 5.40
N GLY A 81 -30.78 4.56 5.00
CA GLY A 81 -31.05 5.98 5.27
C GLY A 81 -30.32 6.97 4.36
N VAL A 82 -29.61 6.49 3.33
CA VAL A 82 -28.89 7.32 2.36
C VAL A 82 -29.86 7.87 1.30
N MET A 83 -30.40 9.04 1.58
CA MET A 83 -31.39 9.70 0.71
C MET A 83 -30.82 10.09 -0.67
N PRO A 84 -31.66 10.20 -1.73
CA PRO A 84 -31.21 10.51 -3.09
C PRO A 84 -30.32 11.76 -3.18
N GLY A 85 -30.66 12.82 -2.44
CA GLY A 85 -29.91 14.08 -2.43
C GLY A 85 -28.48 13.96 -1.86
N VAL A 86 -28.17 12.89 -1.13
CA VAL A 86 -26.82 12.55 -0.67
C VAL A 86 -26.19 11.55 -1.63
N ALA A 87 -26.87 10.42 -1.89
CA ALA A 87 -26.36 9.35 -2.76
C ALA A 87 -25.93 9.84 -4.14
N ASN A 88 -26.68 10.76 -4.75
CA ASN A 88 -26.42 11.26 -6.09
C ASN A 88 -25.20 12.20 -6.18
N ARG A 89 -24.71 12.74 -5.05
CA ARG A 89 -23.53 13.61 -5.04
C ARG A 89 -22.22 12.84 -5.03
N TYR A 90 -22.22 11.57 -4.63
CA TYR A 90 -21.03 10.72 -4.74
C TYR A 90 -20.67 10.48 -6.20
N ASN A 91 -19.37 10.54 -6.53
CA ASN A 91 -18.86 10.26 -7.87
C ASN A 91 -19.27 8.88 -8.38
N LYS A 92 -19.29 8.70 -9.70
CA LYS A 92 -19.67 7.43 -10.36
C LYS A 92 -18.73 6.25 -10.07
N ARG A 93 -17.58 6.49 -9.45
CA ARG A 93 -16.65 5.44 -9.03
C ARG A 93 -17.15 4.64 -7.83
N PHE A 94 -18.06 5.22 -7.04
CA PHE A 94 -18.61 4.59 -5.86
C PHE A 94 -19.85 3.78 -6.22
N ASN A 95 -19.84 2.49 -5.89
CA ASN A 95 -21.02 1.65 -5.92
C ASN A 95 -21.89 1.88 -4.66
N VAL A 96 -23.04 1.21 -4.56
CA VAL A 96 -23.94 1.39 -3.40
C VAL A 96 -23.30 0.97 -2.08
N GLY A 97 -22.55 -0.12 -2.06
CA GLY A 97 -21.82 -0.57 -0.87
C GLY A 97 -20.84 0.49 -0.38
N ASP A 98 -20.04 1.05 -1.29
CA ASP A 98 -19.08 2.12 -0.98
C ASP A 98 -19.80 3.35 -0.40
N ILE A 99 -20.92 3.77 -1.02
CA ILE A 99 -21.70 4.93 -0.58
C ILE A 99 -22.25 4.74 0.83
N VAL A 100 -22.85 3.58 1.10
CA VAL A 100 -23.38 3.25 2.44
C VAL A 100 -22.25 3.23 3.46
N TYR A 101 -21.12 2.60 3.13
CA TYR A 101 -19.95 2.57 4.01
C TYR A 101 -19.46 3.99 4.34
N LEU A 102 -19.24 4.83 3.32
CA LEU A 102 -18.76 6.20 3.50
C LEU A 102 -19.73 7.05 4.32
N ASP A 103 -21.04 6.94 4.06
CA ASP A 103 -22.08 7.67 4.80
C ASP A 103 -22.12 7.27 6.28
N HIS A 104 -22.06 5.96 6.58
CA HIS A 104 -21.99 5.45 7.96
C HIS A 104 -20.74 5.91 8.72
N TYR A 105 -19.64 6.14 7.99
CA TYR A 105 -18.41 6.68 8.55
C TYR A 105 -18.42 8.22 8.66
N GLY A 106 -19.51 8.87 8.24
CA GLY A 106 -19.67 10.32 8.25
C GLY A 106 -18.81 11.03 7.19
N ILE A 107 -18.37 10.32 6.15
CA ILE A 107 -17.56 10.86 5.06
C ILE A 107 -18.53 11.37 3.99
N VAL A 108 -18.84 12.66 4.05
CA VAL A 108 -19.78 13.27 3.09
C VAL A 108 -19.25 13.23 1.64
N PRO A 109 -20.15 13.27 0.63
CA PRO A 109 -19.76 13.19 -0.78
C PRO A 109 -18.62 14.11 -1.20
N GLU A 110 -18.60 15.35 -0.70
CA GLU A 110 -17.58 16.35 -1.03
C GLU A 110 -16.18 15.91 -0.59
N ILE A 111 -16.08 15.25 0.56
CA ILE A 111 -14.81 14.73 1.10
C ILE A 111 -14.41 13.47 0.36
N ALA A 112 -15.32 12.50 0.21
CA ALA A 112 -15.06 11.25 -0.51
C ALA A 112 -14.60 11.50 -1.95
N ASN A 113 -15.26 12.43 -2.64
CA ASN A 113 -14.94 12.79 -4.03
C ASN A 113 -13.60 13.52 -4.17
N ALA A 114 -13.07 14.11 -3.10
CA ALA A 114 -11.79 14.82 -3.13
C ALA A 114 -10.59 13.89 -2.93
N TYR A 115 -10.78 12.69 -2.37
CA TYR A 115 -9.71 11.69 -2.34
C TYR A 115 -9.40 11.20 -3.76
N ASP A 116 -8.12 10.99 -4.03
CA ASP A 116 -7.64 10.43 -5.29
C ASP A 116 -8.30 9.07 -5.58
N ASN A 117 -8.42 8.74 -6.87
CA ASN A 117 -9.07 7.51 -7.31
C ASN A 117 -8.37 6.23 -6.84
N ARG A 118 -7.10 6.31 -6.42
CA ARG A 118 -6.36 5.17 -5.84
C ARG A 118 -6.89 4.69 -4.50
N PHE A 119 -7.57 5.56 -3.75
CA PHE A 119 -8.15 5.19 -2.46
C PHE A 119 -9.54 4.61 -2.68
N ASP A 120 -9.79 3.43 -2.12
CA ASP A 120 -11.13 2.85 -2.01
C ASP A 120 -11.88 3.39 -0.77
N ASP A 121 -13.11 2.92 -0.57
CA ASP A 121 -13.96 3.31 0.56
C ASP A 121 -13.32 2.98 1.92
N SER A 122 -12.67 1.82 2.03
CA SER A 122 -11.97 1.39 3.24
C SER A 122 -10.76 2.28 3.55
N ASP A 123 -9.94 2.59 2.55
CA ASP A 123 -8.80 3.51 2.66
C ASP A 123 -9.25 4.90 3.12
N MET A 124 -10.31 5.44 2.51
CA MET A 124 -10.89 6.71 2.93
C MET A 124 -11.38 6.67 4.37
N GLY A 125 -12.02 5.57 4.78
CA GLY A 125 -12.42 5.32 6.16
C GLY A 125 -11.25 5.40 7.15
N ILE A 126 -10.12 4.79 6.79
CA ILE A 126 -8.89 4.82 7.60
C ILE A 126 -8.32 6.24 7.66
N LEU A 127 -8.17 6.92 6.53
CA LEU A 127 -7.59 8.27 6.46
C LEU A 127 -8.44 9.28 7.23
N TYR A 128 -9.76 9.27 7.00
CA TYR A 128 -10.70 10.20 7.65
C TYR A 128 -10.72 10.04 9.17
N ARG A 129 -10.74 8.80 9.68
CA ARG A 129 -10.69 8.52 11.13
C ARG A 129 -9.40 8.98 11.79
N ASN A 130 -8.31 9.08 11.04
CA ASN A 130 -7.04 9.63 11.50
C ASN A 130 -6.91 11.15 11.24
N ALA A 131 -8.03 11.82 10.89
CA ALA A 131 -8.08 13.24 10.58
C ALA A 131 -7.16 13.67 9.41
N ILE A 132 -6.85 12.76 8.49
CA ILE A 132 -6.02 13.04 7.32
C ILE A 132 -6.92 13.50 6.18
N SER A 133 -6.83 14.79 5.84
CA SER A 133 -7.62 15.37 4.75
C SER A 133 -7.28 14.78 3.38
N PRO A 134 -8.19 14.85 2.40
CA PRO A 134 -7.89 14.46 1.02
C PRO A 134 -6.66 15.16 0.44
N GLU A 135 -6.50 16.47 0.68
CA GLU A 135 -5.33 17.23 0.22
C GLU A 135 -4.02 16.64 0.77
N THR A 136 -4.00 16.34 2.07
CA THR A 136 -2.85 15.72 2.73
C THR A 136 -2.57 14.33 2.17
N ALA A 137 -3.57 13.45 2.12
CA ALA A 137 -3.40 12.07 1.63
C ALA A 137 -2.97 12.03 0.15
N ASN A 138 -3.57 12.87 -0.70
CA ASN A 138 -3.24 12.96 -2.11
C ASN A 138 -1.84 13.53 -2.37
N SER A 139 -1.24 14.22 -1.39
CA SER A 139 0.13 14.75 -1.51
C SER A 139 1.22 13.69 -1.36
N TYR A 140 0.89 12.51 -0.81
CA TYR A 140 1.83 11.40 -0.68
C TYR A 140 2.00 10.66 -2.00
N ASP A 141 3.24 10.27 -2.31
CA ASP A 141 3.59 9.57 -3.54
C ASP A 141 2.84 8.23 -3.66
N ASN A 142 2.39 7.89 -4.86
CA ASN A 142 1.53 6.74 -5.09
C ASN A 142 2.27 5.41 -5.21
N GLU A 143 3.53 5.42 -5.61
CA GLU A 143 4.35 4.21 -5.69
C GLU A 143 4.91 3.84 -4.32
N LEU A 144 5.26 4.86 -3.52
CA LEU A 144 5.81 4.66 -2.20
C LEU A 144 4.73 4.42 -1.14
N PHE A 145 3.60 5.12 -1.20
CA PHE A 145 2.51 5.03 -0.23
C PHE A 145 1.25 4.52 -0.90
N ASP A 146 1.25 3.24 -1.29
CA ASP A 146 0.14 2.59 -1.98
C ASP A 146 -1.02 2.22 -1.04
N HIS A 147 -0.78 2.13 0.27
CA HIS A 147 -1.78 1.83 1.27
C HIS A 147 -2.09 3.02 2.21
N ALA A 148 -3.36 3.21 2.59
CA ALA A 148 -3.75 4.26 3.54
C ALA A 148 -3.02 4.16 4.89
N ARG A 149 -2.71 2.94 5.35
CA ARG A 149 -1.99 2.73 6.62
C ARG A 149 -0.57 3.29 6.60
N ASP A 150 0.08 3.27 5.44
CA ASP A 150 1.44 3.80 5.28
C ASP A 150 1.43 5.33 5.35
N ILE A 151 0.42 5.95 4.74
CA ILE A 151 0.17 7.40 4.88
C ILE A 151 -0.12 7.77 6.34
N VAL A 152 -0.94 6.99 7.04
CA VAL A 152 -1.23 7.20 8.47
C VAL A 152 0.04 7.12 9.31
N ALA A 153 0.88 6.11 9.08
CA ALA A 153 2.14 5.94 9.80
C ALA A 153 3.08 7.15 9.58
N ALA A 154 3.24 7.60 8.33
CA ALA A 154 4.06 8.76 8.01
C ALA A 154 3.48 10.06 8.58
N TYR A 155 2.17 10.28 8.46
CA TYR A 155 1.49 11.45 9.01
C TYR A 155 1.66 11.55 10.53
N ASN A 156 1.44 10.45 11.26
CA ASN A 156 1.59 10.41 12.72
C ASN A 156 3.04 10.59 13.19
N ALA A 157 4.02 10.34 12.32
CA ALA A 157 5.44 10.56 12.59
C ALA A 157 5.92 11.95 12.13
N ASP A 158 5.02 12.83 11.68
CA ASP A 158 5.32 14.12 11.04
C ASP A 158 6.27 13.99 9.83
N LEU A 159 6.27 12.83 9.16
CA LEU A 159 7.10 12.55 8.00
C LEU A 159 6.40 13.03 6.72
N GLU A 160 6.76 14.23 6.28
CA GLU A 160 6.28 14.81 5.02
C GLU A 160 6.75 14.00 3.80
N ASN A 161 5.89 13.87 2.77
CA ASN A 161 6.20 13.12 1.53
C ASN A 161 7.54 13.53 0.88
N LYS A 162 7.81 14.84 0.76
CA LYS A 162 9.07 15.35 0.19
C LYS A 162 10.33 14.87 0.93
N THR A 163 10.20 14.57 2.23
CA THR A 163 11.29 14.06 3.06
C THR A 163 11.38 12.55 2.94
N ALA A 164 10.23 11.86 2.94
CA ALA A 164 10.17 10.42 2.71
C ALA A 164 10.83 10.02 1.38
N LEU A 165 10.60 10.78 0.30
CA LEU A 165 11.17 10.55 -1.02
C LEU A 165 12.70 10.75 -1.11
N LYS A 166 13.33 11.37 -0.10
CA LYS A 166 14.79 11.52 -0.05
C LYS A 166 15.50 10.29 0.51
N TYR A 167 14.79 9.43 1.24
CA TYR A 167 15.37 8.15 1.66
C TYR A 167 15.61 7.28 0.41
N ASP A 168 16.70 6.51 0.44
CA ASP A 168 17.01 5.55 -0.62
C ASP A 168 15.84 4.57 -0.83
N GLY A 169 15.62 4.17 -2.09
CA GLY A 169 14.54 3.26 -2.49
C GLY A 169 14.57 1.91 -1.77
N ARG A 170 15.72 1.50 -1.20
CA ARG A 170 15.86 0.27 -0.41
C ARG A 170 15.10 0.28 0.92
N PHE A 171 14.74 1.45 1.43
CA PHE A 171 13.98 1.57 2.67
C PHE A 171 12.49 1.47 2.39
N SER A 172 11.82 0.53 3.05
CA SER A 172 10.35 0.44 3.08
C SER A 172 9.74 1.69 3.72
N VAL A 173 8.42 1.92 3.58
CA VAL A 173 7.77 3.03 4.29
C VAL A 173 7.99 2.92 5.79
N THR A 174 7.83 1.73 6.36
CA THR A 174 8.08 1.46 7.79
C THR A 174 9.49 1.85 8.18
N ASP A 175 10.51 1.45 7.43
CA ASP A 175 11.90 1.84 7.70
C ASP A 175 12.06 3.37 7.69
N ARG A 176 11.46 4.06 6.71
CA ARG A 176 11.57 5.53 6.60
C ARG A 176 10.91 6.22 7.79
N VAL A 177 9.74 5.75 8.21
CA VAL A 177 9.01 6.24 9.40
C VAL A 177 9.85 6.02 10.65
N ASP A 178 10.38 4.82 10.86
CA ASP A 178 11.16 4.48 12.04
C ASP A 178 12.50 5.24 12.10
N LEU A 179 13.18 5.38 10.96
CA LEU A 179 14.40 6.19 10.82
C LEU A 179 14.11 7.65 11.18
N TYR A 180 13.04 8.23 10.62
CA TYR A 180 12.67 9.62 10.84
C TYR A 180 12.25 9.88 12.30
N ALA A 181 11.39 9.04 12.88
CA ALA A 181 10.99 9.10 14.28
C ALA A 181 12.21 8.97 15.22
N ASN A 182 13.25 8.25 14.77
CA ASN A 182 14.51 8.14 15.48
C ASN A 182 15.52 9.27 15.20
N LYS A 183 15.14 10.32 14.46
CA LYS A 183 15.98 11.46 14.07
C LYS A 183 17.16 11.08 13.17
N VAL A 184 17.06 9.97 12.45
CA VAL A 184 18.04 9.56 11.43
C VAL A 184 17.53 10.04 10.07
N LEU A 185 17.90 11.27 9.72
CA LEU A 185 17.47 11.94 8.47
C LEU A 185 18.03 11.23 7.22
N PRO A 186 17.41 11.41 6.03
CA PRO A 186 17.85 10.77 4.78
C PRO A 186 19.34 10.96 4.47
N GLU A 187 19.87 12.15 4.71
CA GLU A 187 21.28 12.50 4.43
C GLU A 187 22.27 11.72 5.31
N THR A 188 21.78 11.11 6.39
CA THR A 188 22.54 10.24 7.29
C THR A 188 22.26 8.78 7.00
N ALA A 189 20.99 8.38 6.91
CA ALA A 189 20.59 7.00 6.64
C ALA A 189 21.18 6.47 5.33
N ASN A 190 21.10 7.26 4.26
CA ASN A 190 21.57 6.88 2.92
C ASN A 190 23.11 6.72 2.84
N LYS A 191 23.86 7.19 3.84
CA LYS A 191 25.31 6.98 3.90
C LYS A 191 25.71 5.62 4.45
N TYR A 192 24.81 4.91 5.14
CA TYR A 192 25.09 3.54 5.59
C TYR A 192 25.05 2.59 4.39
N HIS A 193 25.84 1.52 4.48
CA HIS A 193 25.93 0.49 3.46
C HIS A 193 24.55 -0.11 3.15
N GLY A 194 24.38 -0.55 1.89
CA GLY A 194 23.11 -1.10 1.37
C GLY A 194 22.60 -2.33 2.12
N THR A 195 23.48 -3.03 2.84
CA THR A 195 23.17 -4.24 3.61
C THR A 195 22.53 -3.97 4.97
N PHE A 196 22.62 -2.74 5.49
CA PHE A 196 22.01 -2.40 6.78
C PHE A 196 20.54 -2.00 6.61
N SER A 197 19.65 -2.64 7.36
CA SER A 197 18.22 -2.27 7.44
C SER A 197 18.00 -0.95 8.20
N GLY A 198 16.77 -0.41 8.18
CA GLY A 198 16.42 0.78 8.95
C GLY A 198 16.70 0.60 10.45
N ASP A 199 16.26 -0.51 11.03
CA ASP A 199 16.49 -0.88 12.44
C ASP A 199 17.97 -0.97 12.81
N GLU A 200 18.77 -1.60 11.95
CA GLU A 200 20.21 -1.73 12.14
C GLU A 200 20.90 -0.36 12.12
N ILE A 201 20.50 0.52 11.19
CA ILE A 201 21.00 1.89 11.14
C ILE A 201 20.60 2.67 12.40
N ILE A 202 19.38 2.51 12.91
CA ILE A 202 18.94 3.15 14.16
C ILE A 202 19.81 2.67 15.33
N ALA A 203 20.09 1.36 15.43
CA ALA A 203 20.95 0.80 16.46
C ALA A 203 22.37 1.37 16.37
N LEU A 204 22.99 1.32 15.19
CA LEU A 204 24.33 1.85 14.95
C LEU A 204 24.43 3.35 15.23
N HIS A 205 23.52 4.14 14.66
CA HIS A 205 23.60 5.60 14.69
C HIS A 205 23.19 6.18 16.04
N LYS A 206 22.02 5.79 16.55
CA LYS A 206 21.40 6.45 17.69
C LYS A 206 21.77 5.79 19.02
N ARG A 207 21.84 4.46 19.06
CA ARG A 207 22.13 3.74 20.31
C ARG A 207 23.62 3.72 20.61
N GLU A 208 24.43 3.53 19.58
CA GLU A 208 25.87 3.27 19.76
C GLU A 208 26.78 4.40 19.23
N ASN A 209 26.20 5.44 18.61
CA ASN A 209 26.92 6.58 18.03
C ASN A 209 28.03 6.15 17.03
N ILE A 210 27.78 5.06 16.29
CA ILE A 210 28.69 4.51 15.28
C ILE A 210 28.37 5.17 13.94
N SER A 211 29.32 5.96 13.43
CA SER A 211 29.17 6.69 12.17
C SER A 211 29.02 5.75 10.95
N PRO A 212 28.39 6.21 9.85
CA PRO A 212 28.32 5.43 8.60
C PRO A 212 29.70 4.98 8.12
N ARG A 213 30.71 5.86 8.19
CA ARG A 213 32.09 5.52 7.80
C ARG A 213 32.64 4.32 8.58
N THR A 214 32.38 4.28 9.88
CA THR A 214 32.85 3.17 10.73
C THR A 214 32.10 1.88 10.41
N ALA A 215 30.77 1.94 10.34
CA ALA A 215 29.95 0.75 10.07
C ALA A 215 30.23 0.17 8.67
N ASN A 216 30.33 1.03 7.65
CA ASN A 216 30.53 0.60 6.26
C ASN A 216 31.86 -0.13 6.05
N ARG A 217 32.93 0.28 6.74
CA ARG A 217 34.22 -0.44 6.68
C ARG A 217 34.06 -1.92 7.05
N TYR A 218 33.26 -2.21 8.08
CA TYR A 218 33.00 -3.60 8.45
C TYR A 218 32.08 -4.30 7.45
N ALA A 219 31.09 -3.60 6.89
CA ALA A 219 30.22 -4.17 5.85
C ALA A 219 30.98 -4.52 4.55
N GLU A 220 32.00 -3.75 4.17
CA GLU A 220 32.87 -4.01 3.01
C GLU A 220 33.58 -5.37 3.11
N LEU A 221 33.87 -5.85 4.33
CA LEU A 221 34.43 -7.19 4.54
C LEU A 221 33.48 -8.29 4.07
N ASN A 222 32.17 -8.05 4.09
CA ASN A 222 31.18 -9.01 3.60
C ASN A 222 31.33 -9.24 2.09
N GLU A 223 31.58 -8.17 1.34
CA GLU A 223 31.77 -8.22 -0.10
C GLU A 223 33.13 -8.82 -0.47
N LEU A 224 34.18 -8.44 0.27
CA LEU A 224 35.55 -8.89 0.00
C LEU A 224 35.79 -10.36 0.36
N TYR A 225 35.22 -10.82 1.48
CA TYR A 225 35.56 -12.12 2.06
C TYR A 225 34.37 -13.08 2.19
N GLY A 226 33.16 -12.65 1.81
CA GLY A 226 31.95 -13.46 1.92
C GLY A 226 31.55 -13.78 3.37
N VAL A 227 32.09 -13.04 4.34
CA VAL A 227 31.66 -13.10 5.74
C VAL A 227 30.34 -12.36 5.91
N ARG A 228 29.54 -12.72 6.92
CA ARG A 228 28.37 -11.92 7.29
C ARG A 228 28.67 -11.21 8.59
N ILE A 229 28.91 -9.91 8.49
CA ILE A 229 29.01 -8.96 9.58
C ILE A 229 27.77 -8.09 9.52
N ASP A 230 26.91 -8.22 10.52
CA ASP A 230 25.71 -7.41 10.70
C ASP A 230 25.94 -6.27 11.70
N ALA A 231 24.90 -5.48 11.98
CA ALA A 231 25.03 -4.35 12.91
C ALA A 231 25.44 -4.79 14.32
N ASP A 232 24.92 -5.90 14.84
CA ASP A 232 25.25 -6.39 16.19
C ASP A 232 26.73 -6.73 16.31
N ASP A 233 27.31 -7.33 15.27
CA ASP A 233 28.74 -7.61 15.21
C ASP A 233 29.57 -6.33 15.21
N VAL A 234 29.20 -5.34 14.40
CA VAL A 234 29.86 -4.02 14.39
C VAL A 234 29.82 -3.37 15.77
N ILE A 235 28.66 -3.39 16.43
CA ILE A 235 28.47 -2.85 17.78
C ILE A 235 29.41 -3.55 18.76
N LYS A 236 29.45 -4.89 18.75
CA LYS A 236 30.37 -5.65 19.61
C LYS A 236 31.83 -5.33 19.33
N PHE A 237 32.24 -5.18 18.06
CA PHE A 237 33.62 -4.85 17.73
C PHE A 237 34.01 -3.48 18.27
N VAL A 238 33.14 -2.47 18.12
CA VAL A 238 33.40 -1.11 18.61
C VAL A 238 33.40 -1.06 20.14
N GLN A 239 32.40 -1.64 20.81
CA GLN A 239 32.29 -1.65 22.27
C GLN A 239 33.47 -2.38 22.94
N ASN A 240 33.91 -3.50 22.36
CA ASN A 240 35.07 -4.26 22.85
C ASN A 240 36.41 -3.72 22.35
N LYS A 241 36.43 -2.59 21.63
CA LYS A 241 37.64 -1.95 21.08
C LYS A 241 38.49 -2.90 20.24
N ILE A 242 37.85 -3.81 19.50
CA ILE A 242 38.54 -4.74 18.60
C ILE A 242 38.99 -3.95 17.37
N PRO A 243 40.31 -3.86 17.10
CA PRO A 243 40.82 -3.11 15.96
C PRO A 243 40.30 -3.67 14.65
N TYR A 244 39.99 -2.79 13.69
CA TYR A 244 39.53 -3.18 12.35
C TYR A 244 40.44 -4.22 11.71
N ASP A 245 41.76 -4.00 11.73
CA ASP A 245 42.76 -4.90 11.11
C ASP A 245 42.71 -6.33 11.69
N ALA A 246 42.30 -6.47 12.96
CA ALA A 246 42.13 -7.78 13.58
C ALA A 246 40.89 -8.50 13.05
N VAL A 247 39.79 -7.77 12.84
CA VAL A 247 38.55 -8.30 12.24
C VAL A 247 38.79 -8.67 10.77
N GLU A 248 39.45 -7.80 10.01
CA GLU A 248 39.81 -8.05 8.60
C GLU A 248 40.70 -9.28 8.45
N LYS A 249 41.76 -9.39 9.26
CA LYS A 249 42.64 -10.57 9.27
C LYS A 249 41.83 -11.84 9.49
N ARG A 250 40.90 -11.82 10.46
CA ARG A 250 40.06 -12.99 10.77
C ARG A 250 39.08 -13.32 9.64
N ALA A 251 38.47 -12.32 9.01
CA ALA A 251 37.58 -12.51 7.86
C ALA A 251 38.32 -13.17 6.68
N LYS A 252 39.56 -12.73 6.42
CA LYS A 252 40.42 -13.31 5.38
C LYS A 252 40.79 -14.77 5.66
N GLU A 253 41.11 -15.10 6.91
CA GLU A 253 41.37 -16.50 7.31
C GLU A 253 40.14 -17.40 7.05
N LEU A 254 38.94 -16.93 7.42
CA LEU A 254 37.70 -17.70 7.21
C LEU A 254 37.37 -17.93 5.73
N MET A 255 37.67 -16.96 4.87
CA MET A 255 37.49 -17.11 3.41
C MET A 255 38.41 -18.21 2.85
N ILE A 256 39.68 -18.24 3.28
CA ILE A 256 40.65 -19.25 2.84
C ILE A 256 40.20 -20.65 3.27
N ASP A 257 39.78 -20.81 4.52
CA ASP A 257 39.32 -22.11 5.03
C ASP A 257 38.12 -22.64 4.24
N LYS A 258 37.17 -21.76 3.86
CA LYS A 258 36.03 -22.14 3.02
C LYS A 258 36.48 -22.60 1.63
N SER A 259 37.44 -21.91 1.01
CA SER A 259 37.96 -22.25 -0.32
C SER A 259 38.75 -23.57 -0.39
N ILE A 260 39.27 -24.04 0.73
CA ILE A 260 39.99 -25.33 0.80
C ILE A 260 39.02 -26.51 0.95
N MET A 261 37.81 -26.28 1.48
CA MET A 261 36.82 -27.32 1.73
C MET A 261 35.82 -27.57 0.59
N GLU A 262 35.72 -26.65 -0.37
CA GLU A 262 34.90 -26.79 -1.59
C GLU A 262 35.67 -27.46 -2.73
#